data_AF-A0A8J7WAX9-F1
#
_entry.id   AF-A0A8J7WAX9-F1
#
_cell.length_a   1.000
_cell.length_b   1.000
_cell.length_c   1.000
_cell.angle_alpha   90.00
_cell.angle_beta   90.00
_cell.angle_gamma   90.00
#
_symmetry.space_group_name_H-M   'P 1'
#
loop_
_entity.id
_entity.type
_entity.pdbx_description
1 polymer ?
#
loop_
_entity_poly.entity_id
_entity_poly.type
_entity_poly.pdbx_seq_one_letter_code
_entity_poly.pdbx_strand_id
1 'polypeptide(L)'
;MRAAQWSRFEGRLCAPTLRRYLARLPDFEDEEALLRAQAHVLAFPDVVTGLAFCLSWPDPALGAKVVLSRTEDLDGDTYEVLTPAAEILAPEHPLAAVLVWRAMIRFALEKARSGRYGHASRHLTSCAQADAAIDDYSGHPDHQAFIAGLRGAHGRKSVFWSRVG
;
A
#
# COMPACT_ATOMS: atom_id res chain seq x y z
N MET A 1 26.31 -20.79 -0.40
CA MET A 1 25.82 -19.77 0.56
C MET A 1 24.99 -18.67 -0.12
N ARG A 2 25.50 -17.98 -1.17
CA ARG A 2 24.77 -16.92 -1.89
C ARG A 2 23.44 -17.36 -2.50
N ALA A 3 23.40 -18.49 -3.21
CA ALA A 3 22.17 -19.06 -3.76
C ALA A 3 21.09 -19.36 -2.68
N ALA A 4 21.51 -19.82 -1.49
CA ALA A 4 20.60 -20.06 -0.37
C ALA A 4 20.05 -18.75 0.23
N GLN A 5 20.84 -17.67 0.23
CA GLN A 5 20.35 -16.34 0.64
C GLN A 5 19.32 -15.81 -0.36
N TRP A 6 19.58 -15.94 -1.66
CA TRP A 6 18.64 -15.54 -2.70
C TRP A 6 17.33 -16.31 -2.63
N SER A 7 17.38 -17.65 -2.57
CA SER A 7 16.19 -18.49 -2.44
C SER A 7 15.37 -18.16 -1.18
N ARG A 8 16.03 -17.84 -0.06
CA ARG A 8 15.34 -17.39 1.15
C ARG A 8 14.69 -16.02 0.99
N PHE A 9 15.32 -15.10 0.24
CA PHE A 9 14.68 -13.84 -0.13
C PHE A 9 13.46 -14.12 -1.02
N GLU A 10 13.59 -14.91 -2.08
CA GLU A 10 12.49 -15.19 -3.01
C GLU A 10 11.27 -15.80 -2.33
N GLY A 11 11.47 -16.71 -1.36
CA GLY A 11 10.37 -17.39 -0.70
C GLY A 11 9.62 -16.55 0.35
N ARG A 12 10.19 -15.45 0.86
CA ARG A 12 9.61 -14.69 2.00
C ARG A 12 9.76 -13.18 1.92
N LEU A 13 10.37 -12.64 0.87
CA LEU A 13 10.81 -11.25 0.75
C LEU A 13 11.54 -10.75 2.01
N CYS A 14 12.56 -11.50 2.46
CA CYS A 14 13.29 -11.16 3.68
C CYS A 14 14.34 -10.06 3.43
N ALA A 15 14.02 -8.80 3.69
CA ALA A 15 14.91 -7.66 3.47
C ALA A 15 16.31 -7.79 4.13
N PRO A 16 16.45 -8.22 5.40
CA PRO A 16 17.77 -8.45 5.98
C PRO A 16 18.59 -9.52 5.24
N THR A 17 17.93 -10.51 4.62
CA THR A 17 18.62 -11.52 3.82
C THR A 17 19.07 -10.95 2.49
N LEU A 18 18.25 -10.11 1.84
CA LEU A 18 18.63 -9.39 0.63
C LEU A 18 19.82 -8.46 0.88
N ARG A 19 19.81 -7.66 1.96
CA ARG A 19 20.95 -6.80 2.35
C ARG A 19 22.26 -7.60 2.46
N ARG A 20 22.22 -8.74 3.16
CA ARG A 20 23.39 -9.63 3.29
C ARG A 20 23.82 -10.31 1.99
N TYR A 21 22.90 -10.46 1.03
CA TYR A 21 23.22 -11.00 -0.28
C TYR A 21 23.92 -9.93 -1.13
N LEU A 22 23.35 -8.73 -1.22
CA LEU A 22 23.89 -7.60 -1.99
C LEU A 22 25.27 -7.16 -1.48
N ALA A 23 25.47 -7.08 -0.16
CA ALA A 23 26.76 -6.68 0.44
C ALA A 23 27.93 -7.64 0.16
N ARG A 24 27.70 -8.75 -0.56
CA ARG A 24 28.71 -9.74 -0.95
C ARG A 24 28.92 -9.80 -2.46
N LEU A 25 28.20 -8.97 -3.22
CA LEU A 25 28.35 -8.86 -4.66
C LEU A 25 29.39 -7.79 -4.99
N PRO A 26 30.10 -7.92 -6.12
CA PRO A 26 30.83 -6.82 -6.72
C PRO A 26 29.88 -5.66 -7.08
N ASP A 27 30.37 -4.42 -7.07
CA ASP A 27 29.62 -3.17 -7.25
C ASP A 27 28.81 -3.03 -8.57
N PHE A 28 29.03 -3.91 -9.55
CA PHE A 28 28.23 -3.92 -10.80
C PHE A 28 27.18 -5.03 -10.82
N GLU A 29 27.29 -6.03 -9.94
CA GLU A 29 26.33 -7.13 -9.84
C GLU A 29 25.21 -6.83 -8.82
N ASP A 30 25.43 -5.90 -7.89
CA ASP A 30 24.45 -5.53 -6.87
C ASP A 30 23.28 -4.71 -7.44
N GLU A 31 23.53 -3.83 -8.42
CA GLU A 31 22.49 -3.11 -9.15
C GLU A 31 21.56 -4.06 -9.93
N GLU A 32 22.13 -4.99 -10.70
CA GLU A 32 21.35 -6.00 -11.43
C GLU A 32 20.56 -6.90 -10.47
N ALA A 33 21.19 -7.32 -9.36
CA ALA A 33 20.53 -8.09 -8.32
C ALA A 33 19.39 -7.32 -7.64
N LEU A 34 19.55 -6.01 -7.42
CA LEU A 34 18.53 -5.16 -6.84
C LEU A 34 17.34 -5.01 -7.79
N LEU A 35 17.58 -4.79 -9.09
CA LEU A 35 16.52 -4.78 -10.10
C LEU A 35 15.76 -6.10 -10.14
N ARG A 36 16.47 -7.24 -10.10
CA ARG A 36 15.85 -8.57 -10.02
C ARG A 36 15.02 -8.72 -8.74
N ALA A 37 15.48 -8.18 -7.62
CA ALA A 37 14.75 -8.24 -6.36
C ALA A 37 13.47 -7.40 -6.40
N GLN A 38 13.53 -6.20 -6.96
CA GLN A 38 12.36 -5.33 -7.15
C GLN A 38 11.32 -5.99 -8.07
N ALA A 39 11.75 -6.57 -9.19
CA ALA A 39 10.86 -7.31 -10.09
C ALA A 39 10.19 -8.49 -9.38
N HIS A 40 10.93 -9.22 -8.53
CA HIS A 40 10.38 -10.32 -7.74
C HIS A 40 9.37 -9.84 -6.70
N VAL A 41 9.60 -8.70 -6.05
CA VAL A 41 8.64 -8.09 -5.11
C VAL A 41 7.33 -7.73 -5.81
N LEU A 42 7.40 -7.12 -7.00
CA LEU A 42 6.22 -6.74 -7.78
C LEU A 42 5.40 -7.97 -8.23
N ALA A 43 6.08 -9.06 -8.57
CA ALA A 43 5.44 -10.31 -8.98
C ALA A 43 5.03 -11.22 -7.81
N PHE A 44 5.35 -10.84 -6.56
CA PHE A 44 5.13 -11.72 -5.41
C PHE A 44 3.62 -11.91 -5.16
N PRO A 45 3.11 -13.16 -5.02
CA PRO A 45 1.66 -13.40 -5.00
C PRO A 45 0.89 -12.64 -3.92
N ASP A 46 1.45 -12.53 -2.71
CA ASP A 46 0.84 -11.80 -1.60
C ASP A 46 1.27 -10.33 -1.58
N VAL A 47 0.34 -9.44 -1.96
CA VAL A 47 0.57 -7.99 -2.02
C VAL A 47 0.95 -7.42 -0.66
N VAL A 48 0.37 -7.93 0.43
CA VAL A 48 0.64 -7.42 1.77
C VAL A 48 2.08 -7.73 2.19
N THR A 49 2.57 -8.94 1.89
CA THR A 49 3.99 -9.27 2.07
C THR A 49 4.91 -8.40 1.20
N GLY A 50 4.51 -8.12 -0.05
CA GLY A 50 5.23 -7.19 -0.93
C GLY A 50 5.35 -5.78 -0.35
N LEU A 51 4.25 -5.22 0.16
CA LEU A 51 4.24 -3.93 0.84
C LEU A 51 5.06 -3.93 2.11
N ALA A 52 4.90 -4.96 2.97
CA ALA A 52 5.69 -5.10 4.18
C ALA A 52 7.20 -5.15 3.90
N PHE A 53 7.61 -5.79 2.79
CA PHE A 53 8.99 -5.71 2.33
C PHE A 53 9.40 -4.27 2.02
N CYS A 54 8.60 -3.52 1.27
CA CYS A 54 8.91 -2.13 0.90
C CYS A 54 9.08 -1.22 2.12
N LEU A 55 8.32 -1.46 3.20
CA LEU A 55 8.50 -0.75 4.49
C LEU A 55 9.82 -1.13 5.18
N SER A 56 10.17 -2.41 5.15
CA SER A 56 11.41 -2.90 5.78
C SER A 56 12.67 -2.57 4.96
N TRP A 57 12.52 -2.40 3.64
CA TRP A 57 13.55 -2.02 2.67
C TRP A 57 13.66 -0.49 2.45
N PRO A 58 12.95 0.30 3.27
CA PRO A 58 12.28 1.56 2.91
C PRO A 58 12.45 2.05 1.46
N ASP A 59 11.62 1.53 0.55
CA ASP A 59 11.56 1.98 -0.85
C ASP A 59 10.12 2.39 -1.21
N PRO A 60 9.77 3.68 -1.05
CA PRO A 60 8.43 4.20 -1.34
C PRO A 60 8.05 4.05 -2.81
N ALA A 61 9.00 4.18 -3.73
CA ALA A 61 8.74 4.07 -5.16
C ALA A 61 8.35 2.64 -5.56
N LEU A 62 9.03 1.64 -5.00
CA LEU A 62 8.62 0.24 -5.16
C LEU A 62 7.25 -0.02 -4.51
N GLY A 63 7.02 0.50 -3.31
CA GLY A 63 5.73 0.40 -2.62
C GLY A 63 4.58 0.98 -3.45
N ALA A 64 4.79 2.15 -4.06
CA ALA A 64 3.81 2.78 -4.94
C ALA A 64 3.48 1.91 -6.15
N LYS A 65 4.50 1.31 -6.78
CA LYS A 65 4.31 0.37 -7.91
C LYS A 65 3.51 -0.86 -7.48
N VAL A 66 3.77 -1.42 -6.29
CA VAL A 66 2.99 -2.55 -5.75
C VAL A 66 1.51 -2.15 -5.59
N VAL A 67 1.23 -1.00 -4.98
CA VAL A 67 -0.14 -0.51 -4.80
C VAL A 67 -0.85 -0.28 -6.15
N LEU A 68 -0.23 0.48 -7.05
CA LEU A 68 -0.86 0.90 -8.30
C LEU A 68 -1.13 -0.28 -9.24
N SER A 69 -0.24 -1.27 -9.27
CA SER A 69 -0.41 -2.46 -10.12
C SER A 69 -1.46 -3.45 -9.59
N ARG A 70 -1.73 -3.45 -8.28
CA ARG A 70 -2.54 -4.48 -7.62
C ARG A 70 -3.49 -3.91 -6.56
N THR A 71 -4.07 -2.75 -6.84
CA THR A 71 -4.93 -2.02 -5.89
C THR A 71 -6.12 -2.85 -5.40
N GLU A 72 -6.72 -3.66 -6.26
CA GLU A 72 -7.90 -4.49 -5.89
C GLU A 72 -7.52 -5.71 -5.03
N ASP A 73 -6.25 -6.09 -4.99
CA ASP A 73 -5.73 -7.19 -4.15
C ASP A 73 -5.41 -6.71 -2.72
N LEU A 74 -5.54 -5.42 -2.42
CA LEU A 74 -5.27 -4.86 -1.09
C LEU A 74 -6.33 -5.32 -0.09
N ASP A 75 -5.92 -6.18 0.86
CA ASP A 75 -6.76 -6.56 1.99
C ASP A 75 -6.82 -5.44 3.04
N GLY A 76 -7.89 -4.66 3.01
CA GLY A 76 -8.17 -3.58 3.96
C GLY A 76 -8.28 -4.02 5.44
N ASP A 77 -8.27 -5.32 5.75
CA ASP A 77 -8.17 -5.81 7.14
C ASP A 77 -6.72 -5.74 7.69
N THR A 78 -5.72 -5.71 6.81
CA THR A 78 -4.29 -5.74 7.17
C THR A 78 -3.74 -4.38 7.60
N TYR A 79 -4.47 -3.68 8.47
CA TYR A 79 -4.21 -2.28 8.85
C TYR A 79 -2.82 -2.06 9.47
N GLU A 80 -2.21 -3.08 10.09
CA GLU A 80 -0.85 -3.02 10.66
C GLU A 80 0.24 -2.81 9.61
N VAL A 81 -0.02 -3.21 8.35
CA VAL A 81 0.88 -2.98 7.21
C VAL A 81 0.40 -1.77 6.42
N LEU A 82 -0.91 -1.67 6.17
CA LEU A 82 -1.47 -0.62 5.32
C LEU A 82 -1.35 0.78 5.91
N THR A 83 -1.46 0.94 7.24
CA THR A 83 -1.32 2.25 7.88
C THR A 83 0.08 2.83 7.69
N PRO A 84 1.18 2.15 8.11
CA PRO A 84 2.52 2.67 7.88
C PRO A 84 2.89 2.76 6.40
N ALA A 85 2.33 1.90 5.54
CA ALA A 85 2.53 2.01 4.10
C ALA A 85 1.96 3.32 3.54
N ALA A 86 0.72 3.67 3.87
CA ALA A 86 0.14 4.92 3.42
C ALA A 86 0.92 6.15 3.93
N GLU A 87 1.40 6.11 5.18
CA GLU A 87 2.20 7.20 5.77
C GLU A 87 3.53 7.41 5.04
N ILE A 88 4.24 6.33 4.68
CA ILE A 88 5.50 6.41 3.94
C ILE A 88 5.28 6.82 2.48
N LEU A 89 4.15 6.43 1.88
CA LEU A 89 3.83 6.76 0.50
C LEU A 89 3.34 8.20 0.33
N ALA A 90 2.62 8.76 1.31
CA ALA A 90 1.91 10.02 1.14
C ALA A 90 2.77 11.23 0.67
N PRO A 91 4.02 11.42 1.14
CA PRO A 91 4.82 12.58 0.76
C PRO A 91 5.23 12.60 -0.73
N GLU A 92 5.52 11.45 -1.32
CA GLU A 92 6.09 11.34 -2.67
C GLU A 92 5.17 10.63 -3.68
N HIS A 93 4.21 9.85 -3.17
CA HIS A 93 3.30 9.02 -3.96
C HIS A 93 1.85 9.13 -3.42
N PRO A 94 1.25 10.34 -3.46
CA PRO A 94 -0.04 10.61 -2.84
C PRO A 94 -1.18 9.73 -3.37
N LEU A 95 -1.21 9.42 -4.68
CA LEU A 95 -2.21 8.51 -5.24
C LEU A 95 -2.12 7.11 -4.62
N ALA A 96 -0.92 6.55 -4.48
CA ALA A 96 -0.73 5.24 -3.87
C ALA A 96 -1.19 5.24 -2.41
N ALA A 97 -0.86 6.27 -1.63
CA ALA A 97 -1.34 6.41 -0.25
C ALA A 97 -2.88 6.46 -0.18
N VAL A 98 -3.51 7.24 -1.09
CA VAL A 98 -4.97 7.32 -1.21
C VAL A 98 -5.59 5.95 -1.47
N LEU A 99 -5.05 5.17 -2.40
CA LEU A 99 -5.61 3.85 -2.71
C LEU A 99 -5.51 2.88 -1.52
N VAL A 100 -4.44 2.97 -0.73
CA VAL A 100 -4.29 2.19 0.52
C VAL A 100 -5.32 2.60 1.57
N TRP A 101 -5.49 3.91 1.82
CA TRP A 101 -6.54 4.39 2.73
C TRP A 101 -7.95 3.99 2.27
N ARG A 102 -8.22 4.09 0.96
CA ARG A 102 -9.51 3.70 0.37
C ARG A 102 -9.78 2.20 0.53
N ALA A 103 -8.79 1.33 0.44
CA ALA A 103 -8.93 -0.09 0.73
C ALA A 103 -9.37 -0.33 2.19
N MET A 104 -8.74 0.34 3.16
CA MET A 104 -9.13 0.25 4.58
C MET A 104 -10.53 0.81 4.85
N ILE A 105 -10.91 1.91 4.19
CA ILE A 105 -12.26 2.50 4.29
C ILE A 105 -13.32 1.53 3.73
N ARG A 106 -13.10 1.00 2.52
CA ARG A 106 -14.00 0.02 1.87
C ARG A 106 -14.21 -1.18 2.79
N PHE A 107 -13.14 -1.80 3.27
CA PHE A 107 -13.22 -2.93 4.19
C PHE A 107 -14.06 -2.63 5.43
N ALA A 108 -13.78 -1.51 6.11
CA ALA A 108 -14.48 -1.15 7.34
C ALA A 108 -16.00 -1.01 7.11
N LEU A 109 -16.40 -0.41 6.00
CA LEU A 109 -17.80 -0.20 5.66
C LEU A 109 -18.47 -1.48 5.16
N GLU A 110 -17.87 -2.21 4.22
CA GLU A 110 -18.39 -3.46 3.67
C GLU A 110 -18.61 -4.50 4.76
N LYS A 111 -17.65 -4.67 5.68
CA LYS A 111 -17.74 -5.61 6.81
C LYS A 111 -18.48 -5.04 8.02
N ALA A 112 -19.05 -3.84 7.91
CA ALA A 112 -19.77 -3.14 8.97
C ALA A 112 -19.03 -3.10 10.32
N ARG A 113 -17.70 -2.90 10.28
CA ARG A 113 -16.83 -2.86 11.45
C ARG A 113 -16.95 -1.50 12.14
N SER A 114 -18.04 -1.30 12.87
CA SER A 114 -18.38 -0.01 13.53
C SER A 114 -17.26 0.56 14.41
N GLY A 115 -16.50 -0.31 15.10
CA GLY A 115 -15.31 0.07 15.87
C GLY A 115 -14.22 0.74 15.03
N ARG A 116 -14.13 0.42 13.74
CA ARG A 116 -13.16 1.01 12.79
C ARG A 116 -13.64 2.27 12.10
N TYR A 117 -14.92 2.68 12.25
CA TYR A 117 -15.43 3.86 11.55
C TYR A 117 -14.71 5.16 11.91
N GLY A 118 -14.16 5.27 13.13
CA GLY A 118 -13.36 6.43 13.51
C GLY A 118 -11.99 6.48 12.84
N HIS A 119 -11.41 5.31 12.52
CA HIS A 119 -10.21 5.24 11.69
C HIS A 119 -10.55 5.53 10.23
N ALA A 120 -11.62 4.92 9.71
CA ALA A 120 -12.08 5.16 8.34
C ALA A 120 -12.40 6.65 8.06
N SER A 121 -13.00 7.37 9.02
CA SER A 121 -13.25 8.81 8.85
C SER A 121 -11.93 9.61 8.80
N ARG A 122 -10.96 9.28 9.66
CA ARG A 122 -9.61 9.89 9.60
C ARG A 122 -8.90 9.59 8.28
N HIS A 123 -8.98 8.35 7.79
CA HIS A 123 -8.45 7.99 6.48
C HIS A 123 -9.11 8.79 5.35
N LEU A 124 -10.42 9.05 5.44
CA LEU A 124 -11.10 9.89 4.45
C LEU A 124 -10.63 11.35 4.50
N THR A 125 -10.33 11.88 5.69
CA THR A 125 -9.67 13.19 5.84
C THR A 125 -8.28 13.20 5.22
N SER A 126 -7.47 12.15 5.45
CA SER A 126 -6.15 12.03 4.81
C SER A 126 -6.27 11.95 3.28
N CYS A 127 -7.27 11.25 2.75
CA CYS A 127 -7.55 11.26 1.31
C CYS A 127 -7.87 12.65 0.78
N ALA A 128 -8.65 13.45 1.51
CA ALA A 128 -9.00 14.81 1.09
C ALA A 128 -7.78 15.75 1.12
N GLN A 129 -6.88 15.57 2.08
CA GLN A 129 -5.64 16.34 2.18
C GLN A 129 -4.68 16.00 1.03
N ALA A 130 -4.54 14.70 0.71
CA ALA A 130 -3.67 14.24 -0.36
C ALA A 130 -4.18 14.56 -1.77
N ASP A 131 -5.50 14.75 -1.94
CA ASP A 131 -6.15 15.06 -3.23
C ASP A 131 -5.51 16.27 -3.93
N ALA A 132 -5.14 17.31 -3.16
CA ALA A 132 -4.53 18.52 -3.70
C ALA A 132 -3.14 18.29 -4.37
N ALA A 133 -2.50 17.14 -4.10
CA ALA A 133 -1.22 16.75 -4.67
C ALA A 133 -1.34 15.67 -5.77
N ILE A 134 -2.56 15.31 -6.19
CA ILE A 134 -2.81 14.30 -7.21
C ILE A 134 -3.26 14.98 -8.50
N ASP A 135 -2.36 15.04 -9.48
CA ASP A 135 -2.66 15.60 -10.81
C ASP A 135 -3.33 14.57 -11.75
N ASP A 136 -2.98 13.30 -11.60
CA ASP A 136 -3.51 12.20 -12.39
C ASP A 136 -3.89 11.03 -11.47
N TYR A 137 -5.15 10.61 -11.58
CA TYR A 137 -5.71 9.49 -10.85
C TYR A 137 -5.47 8.11 -11.50
N SER A 138 -4.79 8.06 -12.66
CA SER A 138 -4.42 6.81 -13.35
C SER A 138 -5.61 5.87 -13.61
N GLY A 139 -6.78 6.43 -13.94
CA GLY A 139 -8.01 5.67 -14.18
C GLY A 139 -8.79 5.28 -12.92
N HIS A 140 -8.30 5.62 -11.72
CA HIS A 140 -9.07 5.49 -10.48
C HIS A 140 -10.06 6.67 -10.33
N PRO A 141 -11.11 6.53 -9.50
CA PRO A 141 -12.01 7.65 -9.21
C PRO A 141 -11.27 8.79 -8.52
N ASP A 142 -11.56 10.04 -8.91
CA ASP A 142 -11.13 11.20 -8.12
C ASP A 142 -11.77 11.21 -6.72
N HIS A 143 -11.41 12.17 -5.87
CA HIS A 143 -11.92 12.24 -4.50
C HIS A 143 -13.45 12.36 -4.43
N GLN A 144 -14.06 13.19 -5.29
CA GLN A 144 -15.50 13.43 -5.29
C GLN A 144 -16.27 12.20 -5.77
N ALA A 145 -15.81 11.56 -6.86
CA ALA A 145 -16.36 10.34 -7.40
C ALA A 145 -16.27 9.18 -6.38
N PHE A 146 -15.16 9.08 -5.65
CA PHE A 146 -15.02 8.09 -4.58
C PHE A 146 -16.01 8.31 -3.44
N ILE A 147 -16.19 9.55 -2.96
CA ILE A 147 -17.19 9.88 -1.93
C ILE A 147 -18.60 9.58 -2.41
N ALA A 148 -18.94 9.95 -3.65
CA ALA A 148 -20.25 9.68 -4.23
C ALA A 148 -20.54 8.18 -4.29
N GLY A 149 -19.55 7.37 -4.71
CA GLY A 149 -19.63 5.91 -4.70
C GLY A 149 -19.84 5.34 -3.29
N LEU A 150 -19.07 5.82 -2.31
CA LEU A 150 -19.23 5.43 -0.91
C LEU A 150 -20.63 5.78 -0.36
N ARG A 151 -21.14 6.99 -0.64
CA ARG A 151 -22.48 7.40 -0.21
C ARG A 151 -23.57 6.55 -0.86
N GLY A 152 -23.42 6.22 -2.15
CA GLY A 152 -24.34 5.33 -2.85
C GLY A 152 -24.40 3.93 -2.23
N ALA A 153 -23.24 3.31 -1.96
CA ALA A 153 -23.17 1.95 -1.41
C ALA A 153 -23.47 1.87 0.10
N HIS A 154 -23.16 2.93 0.85
CA HIS A 154 -23.09 2.89 2.31
C HIS A 154 -23.80 4.06 3.01
N GLY A 155 -24.66 4.80 2.32
CA GLY A 155 -25.37 5.99 2.84
C GLY A 155 -26.15 5.75 4.14
N ARG A 156 -26.64 4.53 4.37
CA ARG A 156 -27.41 4.17 5.58
C ARG A 156 -26.55 4.00 6.85
N LYS A 157 -25.21 4.00 6.73
CA LYS A 157 -24.29 3.87 7.88
C LYS A 157 -24.13 5.21 8.58
N SER A 158 -25.21 5.71 9.20
CA SER A 158 -25.28 7.03 9.83
C SER A 158 -24.16 7.28 10.84
N VAL A 159 -23.75 6.26 11.61
CA VAL A 159 -22.64 6.36 12.58
C VAL A 159 -21.29 6.65 11.91
N PHE A 160 -21.07 6.15 10.69
CA PHE A 160 -19.87 6.52 9.93
C PHE A 160 -20.01 7.94 9.41
N TRP A 161 -21.12 8.27 8.76
CA TRP A 161 -21.33 9.59 8.17
C TRP A 161 -21.39 10.71 9.20
N SER A 162 -21.83 10.46 10.44
CA SER A 162 -21.78 11.46 11.51
C SER A 162 -20.36 11.76 12.01
N ARG A 163 -19.37 10.93 11.64
CA ARG A 163 -17.94 11.12 11.92
C ARG A 163 -17.18 11.74 10.74
N VAL A 164 -17.82 11.77 9.57
CA VAL A 164 -17.34 12.47 8.38
C VAL A 164 -18.02 13.84 8.42
N GLY A 165 -17.24 14.88 8.75
CA GLY A 165 -17.75 16.26 8.90
C GLY A 165 -18.56 16.74 7.71
#